data_AF-A0A7S2MBM9-F1
#
_entry.id   AF-A0A7S2MBM9-F1
#
_cell.length_a   1.000
_cell.length_b   1.000
_cell.length_c   1.000
_cell.angle_alpha   90.00
_cell.angle_beta   90.00
_cell.angle_gamma   90.00
#
_symmetry.space_group_name_H-M   'P 1'
#
loop_
_entity.id
_entity.type
_entity.pdbx_description
1 polymer ?
#
loop_
_entity_poly.entity_id
_entity_poly.type
_entity_poly.pdbx_seq_one_letter_code
_entity_poly.pdbx_strand_id
1 'polypeptide(L)'
;MILLQFEAEEERVLKLVIKVQSQWRRLRSFRHAKSETMHQYEKIFDRENQIYAYRNMLTDQRQKDKPKLLGEDELENPVDEWRKEETYDATTGQTIHYFANYATGQSSWLSEEEAARLVQRRYRSKHESDLIGKKITFADVVKAMQFINGARMKYEQDPTKLSNIVNYAILSHCLDLDFDAARSIYERAVKLSPNHPLISRVYAIFLLASRQAPHTTTFQTACQLLHDADVADRNQTMIKSAAEIYFRWAVLVDARNPLTLLNYALLHQCVYKNYDHAEKLYRAALALDQTNTLVVENYRLFSDERYPGGVYESCGPPFSVVQRSNVVEERLDWAEWRKMIDPLCPRKGFEVFWFNRFTKMTRFTEPDWEFVWESRLKRSKWIDGKTTAQSEFYDERTKSSFFYNTYTQQYSSLPL
;
A
#
# COMPACT_ATOMS: atom_id res chain seq x y z
N MET A 1 15.97 -101.01 19.24
CA MET A 1 16.32 -100.03 18.19
C MET A 1 15.16 -99.12 17.79
N ILE A 2 13.91 -99.59 17.77
CA ILE A 2 12.75 -98.78 17.33
C ILE A 2 12.35 -97.68 18.34
N LEU A 3 12.42 -97.95 19.65
CA LEU A 3 12.06 -96.98 20.70
C LEU A 3 12.97 -95.74 20.71
N LEU A 4 14.29 -95.94 20.60
CA LEU A 4 15.30 -94.88 20.52
C LEU A 4 15.14 -93.99 19.28
N GLN A 5 14.61 -94.52 18.18
CA GLN A 5 14.34 -93.73 16.97
C GLN A 5 13.12 -92.83 17.13
N PHE A 6 12.07 -93.32 17.82
CA PHE A 6 10.87 -92.55 18.11
C PHE A 6 11.16 -91.40 19.09
N GLU A 7 11.92 -91.66 20.16
CA GLU A 7 12.37 -90.64 21.10
C GLU A 7 13.25 -89.57 20.41
N ALA A 8 14.13 -89.98 19.49
CA ALA A 8 14.95 -89.05 18.70
C ALA A 8 14.11 -88.20 17.72
N GLU A 9 13.05 -88.75 17.14
CA GLU A 9 12.12 -88.00 16.29
C GLU A 9 11.25 -87.03 17.08
N GLU A 10 10.75 -87.42 18.25
CA GLU A 10 10.01 -86.53 19.16
C GLU A 10 10.88 -85.35 19.61
N GLU A 11 12.14 -85.60 19.99
CA GLU A 11 13.10 -84.53 20.29
C GLU A 11 13.32 -83.58 19.10
N ARG A 12 13.40 -84.14 17.88
CA ARG A 12 13.59 -83.35 16.66
C ARG A 12 12.36 -82.47 16.37
N VAL A 13 11.15 -83.01 16.52
CA VAL A 13 9.89 -82.28 16.34
C VAL A 13 9.76 -81.18 17.41
N LEU A 14 10.09 -81.47 18.67
CA LEU A 14 10.10 -80.46 19.74
C LEU A 14 11.08 -79.32 19.44
N LYS A 15 12.30 -79.64 18.99
CA LYS A 15 13.29 -78.63 18.57
C LYS A 15 12.77 -77.76 17.41
N LEU A 16 12.06 -78.36 16.45
CA LEU A 16 11.42 -77.63 15.35
C LEU A 16 10.27 -76.74 15.84
N VAL A 17 9.41 -77.21 16.73
CA VAL A 17 8.31 -76.43 17.32
C VAL A 17 8.85 -75.24 18.11
N ILE A 18 9.87 -75.45 18.94
CA ILE A 18 10.53 -74.36 19.69
C ILE A 18 11.15 -73.34 18.72
N LYS A 19 11.78 -73.80 17.64
CA LYS A 19 12.33 -72.93 16.59
C LYS A 19 11.23 -72.09 15.91
N VAL A 20 10.10 -72.70 15.55
CA VAL A 20 8.97 -71.97 14.95
C VAL A 20 8.35 -70.99 15.94
N GLN A 21 8.15 -71.40 17.20
CA GLN A 21 7.61 -70.52 18.25
C GLN A 21 8.53 -69.33 18.53
N SER A 22 9.86 -69.55 18.60
CA SER A 22 10.84 -68.48 18.78
C SER A 22 10.87 -67.54 17.58
N GLN A 23 10.80 -68.05 16.35
CA GLN A 23 10.70 -67.25 15.14
C GLN A 23 9.41 -66.42 15.11
N TRP A 24 8.29 -66.99 15.52
CA TRP A 24 7.01 -66.28 15.59
C TRP A 24 7.01 -65.18 16.66
N ARG A 25 7.56 -65.45 17.86
CA ARG A 25 7.74 -64.41 18.91
C ARG A 25 8.65 -63.29 18.43
N ARG A 26 9.74 -63.62 17.73
CA ARG A 26 10.64 -62.64 17.12
C ARG A 26 9.90 -61.80 16.06
N LEU A 27 9.11 -62.41 15.19
CA LEU A 27 8.34 -61.71 14.17
C LEU A 27 7.29 -60.79 14.79
N ARG A 28 6.57 -61.25 15.83
CA ARG A 28 5.58 -60.44 16.55
C ARG A 28 6.23 -59.26 17.27
N SER A 29 7.35 -59.49 17.97
CA SER A 29 8.12 -58.43 18.62
C SER A 29 8.65 -57.42 17.60
N PHE A 30 9.15 -57.89 16.45
CA PHE A 30 9.61 -57.01 15.37
C PHE A 30 8.47 -56.18 14.77
N ARG A 31 7.31 -56.78 14.48
CA ARG A 31 6.13 -56.05 13.99
C ARG A 31 5.67 -55.00 14.99
N HIS A 32 5.66 -55.34 16.28
CA HIS A 32 5.32 -54.39 17.33
C HIS A 32 6.34 -53.25 17.41
N ALA A 33 7.64 -53.55 17.48
CA ALA A 33 8.70 -52.54 17.49
C ALA A 33 8.69 -51.64 16.25
N LYS A 34 8.37 -52.20 15.07
CA LYS A 34 8.22 -51.44 13.82
C LYS A 34 7.03 -50.48 13.89
N SER A 35 5.88 -50.94 14.38
CA SER A 35 4.69 -50.09 14.60
C SER A 35 4.99 -48.96 15.59
N GLU A 36 5.66 -49.25 16.69
CA GLU A 36 6.10 -48.22 17.65
C GLU A 36 7.05 -47.22 17.00
N THR A 37 8.01 -47.68 16.18
CA THR A 37 8.95 -46.81 15.46
C THR A 37 8.22 -45.88 14.47
N MET A 38 7.18 -46.36 13.79
CA MET A 38 6.36 -45.53 12.90
C MET A 38 5.66 -44.39 13.63
N HIS A 39 5.16 -44.64 14.86
CA HIS A 39 4.52 -43.61 15.66
C HIS A 39 5.52 -42.69 16.37
N GLN A 40 6.75 -43.16 16.59
CA GLN A 40 7.79 -42.40 17.28
C GLN A 40 8.51 -41.40 16.37
N TYR A 41 8.59 -41.67 15.06
CA TYR A 41 9.32 -40.83 14.11
C TYR A 41 8.40 -40.10 13.15
N GLU A 42 8.74 -38.84 12.89
CA GLU A 42 8.14 -38.06 11.81
C GLU A 42 9.18 -37.65 10.77
N LYS A 43 8.72 -37.45 9.54
CA LYS A 43 9.54 -36.92 8.45
C LYS A 43 9.48 -35.41 8.48
N ILE A 44 10.65 -34.75 8.48
CA ILE A 44 10.78 -33.29 8.48
C ILE A 44 11.61 -32.84 7.28
N PHE A 45 11.33 -31.66 6.75
CA PHE A 45 12.12 -31.06 5.68
C PHE A 45 13.21 -30.17 6.27
N ASP A 46 14.48 -30.50 5.98
CA ASP A 46 15.62 -29.67 6.32
C ASP A 46 15.94 -28.72 5.16
N ARG A 47 15.63 -27.43 5.37
CA ARG A 47 15.79 -26.38 4.37
C ARG A 47 17.25 -26.09 4.03
N GLU A 48 18.19 -26.24 4.97
CA GLU A 48 19.60 -25.92 4.74
C GLU A 48 20.24 -26.90 3.76
N ASN A 49 19.88 -28.18 3.90
CA ASN A 49 20.41 -29.26 3.07
C ASN A 49 19.47 -29.64 1.91
N GLN A 50 18.25 -29.10 1.85
CA GLN A 50 17.20 -29.44 0.88
C GLN A 50 16.89 -30.96 0.85
N ILE A 51 16.89 -31.60 2.02
CA ILE A 51 16.72 -33.05 2.19
C ILE A 51 15.66 -33.31 3.28
N TYR A 52 14.93 -34.43 3.16
CA TYR A 52 14.08 -34.91 4.25
C TYR A 52 14.89 -35.64 5.32
N ALA A 53 14.73 -35.22 6.57
CA ALA A 53 15.28 -35.86 7.75
C ALA A 53 14.17 -36.51 8.59
N TYR A 54 14.56 -37.27 9.60
CA TYR A 54 13.65 -37.95 10.53
C TYR A 54 13.85 -37.39 11.92
N ARG A 55 12.75 -37.03 12.58
CA ARG A 55 12.73 -36.49 13.94
C ARG A 55 12.07 -37.48 14.88
N ASN A 56 12.69 -37.75 16.02
CA ASN A 56 12.09 -38.53 17.08
C ASN A 56 11.19 -37.63 17.95
N MET A 57 9.90 -37.94 18.02
CA MET A 57 8.91 -37.13 18.73
C MET A 57 9.11 -37.11 20.25
N LEU A 58 9.79 -38.09 20.83
CA LEU A 58 9.99 -38.19 22.28
C LEU A 58 11.24 -37.45 22.76
N THR A 59 12.29 -37.42 21.95
CA THR A 59 13.60 -36.87 22.33
C THR A 59 13.98 -35.61 21.55
N ASP A 60 13.17 -35.22 20.57
CA ASP A 60 13.45 -34.13 19.62
C ASP A 60 14.76 -34.32 18.81
N GLN A 61 15.32 -35.53 18.81
CA GLN A 61 16.56 -35.82 18.09
C GLN A 61 16.29 -35.98 16.59
N ARG A 62 17.12 -35.32 15.78
CA ARG A 62 17.03 -35.33 14.32
C ARG A 62 18.13 -36.22 13.73
N GLN A 63 17.77 -37.07 12.79
CA GLN A 63 18.69 -37.94 12.06
C GLN A 63 18.43 -37.86 10.55
N LYS A 64 19.49 -37.92 9.76
CA LYS A 64 19.38 -37.89 8.28
C LYS A 64 18.94 -39.25 7.73
N ASP A 65 19.47 -40.33 8.30
CA ASP A 65 19.20 -41.68 7.83
C ASP A 65 17.84 -42.20 8.33
N LYS A 66 17.18 -42.99 7.49
CA LYS A 66 15.91 -43.64 7.83
C LYS A 66 16.10 -44.61 9.01
N PRO A 67 15.22 -44.57 10.04
CA PRO A 67 15.27 -45.54 11.13
C PRO A 67 15.29 -46.99 10.62
N LYS A 68 16.29 -47.77 11.05
CA LYS A 68 16.52 -49.15 10.56
C LYS A 68 15.31 -50.08 10.73
N LEU A 69 14.50 -49.86 11.77
CA LEU A 69 13.32 -50.67 12.09
C LEU A 69 12.14 -50.46 11.11
N LEU A 70 12.11 -49.35 10.36
CA LEU A 70 11.06 -49.09 9.37
C LEU A 70 11.18 -49.98 8.12
N GLY A 71 12.40 -50.36 7.74
CA GLY A 71 12.64 -51.19 6.55
C GLY A 71 12.18 -50.50 5.26
N GLU A 72 11.31 -51.16 4.49
CA GLU A 72 10.79 -50.65 3.21
C GLU A 72 9.74 -49.55 3.39
N ASP A 73 8.93 -49.57 4.46
CA ASP A 73 7.79 -48.67 4.63
C ASP A 73 8.23 -47.20 4.78
N GLU A 74 7.61 -46.28 4.04
CA GLU A 74 7.90 -44.85 4.09
C GLU A 74 6.94 -44.12 5.04
N LEU A 75 7.48 -43.11 5.74
CA LEU A 75 6.65 -42.19 6.52
C LEU A 75 6.00 -41.15 5.61
N GLU A 76 4.81 -40.71 6.01
CA GLU A 76 4.09 -39.64 5.32
C GLU A 76 4.91 -38.34 5.26
N ASN A 77 4.68 -37.56 4.21
CA ASN A 77 5.32 -36.26 4.09
C ASN A 77 4.79 -35.30 5.16
N PRO A 78 5.64 -34.41 5.69
CA PRO A 78 5.21 -33.42 6.67
C PRO A 78 4.08 -32.55 6.12
N VAL A 79 3.08 -32.29 6.97
CA VAL A 79 1.98 -31.37 6.68
C VAL A 79 2.48 -29.93 6.82
N ASP A 80 2.01 -29.06 5.92
CA ASP A 80 2.31 -27.62 5.94
C ASP A 80 1.54 -26.92 7.06
N GLU A 81 2.01 -27.10 8.30
CA GLU A 81 1.44 -26.50 9.50
C GLU A 81 2.53 -25.94 10.43
N TRP A 82 2.22 -24.83 11.08
CA TRP A 82 3.07 -24.22 12.09
C TRP A 82 2.77 -24.82 13.46
N ARG A 83 3.74 -25.54 14.03
CA ARG A 83 3.62 -26.15 15.35
C ARG A 83 4.40 -25.36 16.38
N LYS A 84 3.84 -25.25 17.59
CA LYS A 84 4.52 -24.66 18.74
C LYS A 84 5.50 -25.67 19.32
N GLU A 85 6.73 -25.24 19.47
CA GLU A 85 7.86 -26.03 19.95
C GLU A 85 8.53 -25.34 21.14
N GLU A 86 9.22 -26.13 21.95
CA GLU A 86 9.85 -25.70 23.19
C GLU A 86 11.33 -26.03 23.17
N THR A 87 12.17 -25.04 23.46
CA THR A 87 13.60 -25.22 23.65
C THR A 87 13.99 -24.70 25.02
N TYR A 88 14.82 -25.47 25.72
CA TYR A 88 15.40 -25.05 26.98
C TYR A 88 16.72 -24.33 26.72
N ASP A 89 16.79 -23.07 27.14
CA ASP A 89 18.04 -22.31 27.09
C ASP A 89 18.85 -22.56 28.38
N ALA A 90 19.94 -23.30 28.24
CA ALA A 90 20.81 -23.66 29.36
C ALA A 90 21.50 -22.46 30.02
N THR A 91 21.58 -21.31 29.34
CA THR A 91 22.25 -20.11 29.85
C THR A 91 21.34 -19.25 30.72
N THR A 92 20.07 -19.13 30.34
CA THR A 92 19.07 -18.34 31.05
C THR A 92 18.19 -19.18 31.98
N GLY A 93 18.20 -20.50 31.82
CA GLY A 93 17.35 -21.43 32.56
C GLY A 93 15.87 -21.32 32.20
N GLN A 94 15.54 -20.62 31.10
CA GLN A 94 14.17 -20.39 30.67
C GLN A 94 13.78 -21.32 29.52
N THR A 95 12.53 -21.75 29.53
CA THR A 95 11.93 -22.45 28.40
C THR A 95 11.44 -21.40 27.41
N ILE A 96 12.00 -21.42 26.21
CA ILE A 96 11.64 -20.51 25.12
C ILE A 96 10.75 -21.26 24.15
N HIS A 97 9.63 -20.64 23.79
CA HIS A 97 8.73 -21.16 22.77
C HIS A 97 9.09 -20.59 21.41
N TYR A 98 9.04 -21.43 20.38
CA TYR A 98 9.15 -21.02 18.98
C TYR A 98 8.12 -21.77 18.14
N PHE A 99 7.92 -21.33 16.92
CA PHE A 99 7.05 -21.97 15.95
C PHE A 99 7.90 -22.52 14.82
N ALA A 100 7.67 -23.78 14.46
CA ALA A 100 8.35 -24.45 13.36
C ALA A 100 7.35 -25.02 12.38
N ASN A 101 7.68 -24.92 11.10
CA ASN A 101 6.96 -25.56 10.02
C ASN A 101 7.87 -26.61 9.39
N TYR A 102 7.56 -27.88 9.65
CA TYR A 102 8.40 -29.00 9.23
C TYR A 102 8.23 -29.39 7.76
N ALA A 103 7.21 -28.89 7.06
CA ALA A 103 7.09 -29.07 5.61
C ALA A 103 7.99 -28.13 4.83
N THR A 104 8.13 -26.89 5.31
CA THR A 104 8.96 -25.85 4.67
C THR A 104 10.35 -25.70 5.27
N GLY A 105 10.58 -26.29 6.45
CA GLY A 105 11.82 -26.15 7.22
C GLY A 105 12.04 -24.74 7.78
N GLN A 106 10.96 -23.96 7.97
CA GLN A 106 11.02 -22.60 8.49
C GLN A 106 10.74 -22.55 9.99
N SER A 107 11.33 -21.58 10.68
CA SER A 107 11.06 -21.30 12.08
C SER A 107 10.84 -19.81 12.32
N SER A 108 10.02 -19.49 13.34
CA SER A 108 9.64 -18.14 13.75
C SER A 108 9.51 -18.07 15.26
N TRP A 109 9.89 -16.93 15.85
CA TRP A 109 9.64 -16.64 17.27
C TRP A 109 8.24 -16.08 17.52
N LEU A 110 7.52 -15.74 16.45
CA LEU A 110 6.18 -15.16 16.50
C LEU A 110 5.15 -16.22 16.13
N SER A 111 4.04 -16.22 16.85
CA SER A 111 2.86 -16.97 16.41
C SER A 111 2.29 -16.40 15.11
N GLU A 112 1.47 -17.18 14.40
CA GLU A 112 0.78 -16.70 13.20
C GLU A 112 -0.04 -15.44 13.49
N GLU A 113 -0.72 -15.39 14.63
CA GLU A 113 -1.49 -14.22 15.06
C GLU A 113 -0.60 -13.01 15.36
N GLU A 114 0.56 -13.20 15.99
CA GLU A 114 1.50 -12.12 16.29
C GLU A 114 2.13 -11.56 15.02
N ALA A 115 2.56 -12.44 14.11
CA ALA A 115 3.04 -12.06 12.80
C ALA A 115 1.96 -11.29 12.02
N ALA A 116 0.72 -11.80 12.01
CA ALA A 116 -0.42 -11.12 11.39
C ALA A 116 -0.66 -9.74 12.02
N ARG A 117 -0.60 -9.62 13.35
CA ARG A 117 -0.73 -8.33 14.05
C ARG A 117 0.37 -7.34 13.66
N LEU A 118 1.61 -7.78 13.47
CA LEU A 118 2.71 -6.91 13.00
C LEU A 118 2.48 -6.43 11.56
N VAL A 119 2.07 -7.33 10.66
CA VAL A 119 1.75 -6.98 9.26
C VAL A 119 0.59 -6.00 9.22
N GLN A 120 -0.50 -6.27 9.95
CA GLN A 120 -1.65 -5.38 10.06
C GLN A 120 -1.27 -4.02 10.65
N ARG A 121 -0.42 -3.97 11.69
CA ARG A 121 0.07 -2.71 12.28
C ARG A 121 0.84 -1.90 11.25
N ARG A 122 1.72 -2.54 10.49
CA ARG A 122 2.50 -1.88 9.43
C ARG A 122 1.59 -1.39 8.30
N TYR A 123 0.59 -2.18 7.90
CA TYR A 123 -0.41 -1.78 6.92
C TYR A 123 -1.20 -0.56 7.40
N ARG A 124 -1.77 -0.60 8.61
CA ARG A 124 -2.54 0.51 9.19
C ARG A 124 -1.68 1.77 9.28
N SER A 125 -0.44 1.66 9.76
CA SER A 125 0.48 2.81 9.84
C SER A 125 0.80 3.39 8.46
N LYS A 126 0.95 2.55 7.43
CA LYS A 126 1.20 3.00 6.05
C LYS A 126 -0.04 3.66 5.46
N HIS A 127 -1.20 3.03 5.64
CA HIS A 127 -2.48 3.53 5.16
C HIS A 127 -2.82 4.88 5.78
N GLU A 128 -2.59 5.02 7.09
CA GLU A 128 -2.72 6.29 7.80
C GLU A 128 -1.76 7.34 7.25
N SER A 129 -0.47 7.01 7.04
CA SER A 129 0.46 7.96 6.42
C SER A 129 0.11 8.32 4.98
N ASP A 130 -0.47 7.40 4.22
CA ASP A 130 -0.89 7.65 2.84
C ASP A 130 -2.10 8.61 2.78
N LEU A 131 -2.99 8.57 3.78
CA LEU A 131 -4.17 9.43 3.90
C LEU A 131 -3.89 10.76 4.60
N ILE A 132 -3.17 10.74 5.73
CA ILE A 132 -2.94 11.91 6.60
C ILE A 132 -1.60 12.61 6.28
N GLY A 133 -0.74 11.96 5.51
CA GLY A 133 0.59 12.46 5.15
C GLY A 133 1.61 12.19 6.24
N LYS A 134 2.15 13.25 6.84
CA LYS A 134 3.20 13.14 7.88
C LYS A 134 2.70 12.27 9.04
N LYS A 135 3.60 11.57 9.74
CA LYS A 135 3.23 10.89 11.00
C LYS A 135 2.90 11.94 12.07
N ILE A 136 1.79 11.75 12.77
CA ILE A 136 1.37 12.66 13.85
C ILE A 136 2.25 12.42 15.08
N THR A 137 2.76 13.50 15.66
CA THR A 137 3.49 13.44 16.93
C THR A 137 2.55 13.71 18.10
N PHE A 138 2.90 13.24 19.30
CA PHE A 138 2.11 13.52 20.50
C PHE A 138 1.95 15.02 20.77
N ALA A 139 2.97 15.83 20.46
CA ALA A 139 2.89 17.29 20.59
C ALA A 139 1.82 17.90 19.66
N ASP A 140 1.68 17.39 18.44
CA ASP A 140 0.65 17.85 17.50
C ASP A 140 -0.76 17.53 18.04
N VAL A 141 -0.94 16.35 18.63
CA VAL A 141 -2.19 15.92 19.27
C VAL A 141 -2.56 16.86 20.41
N VAL A 142 -1.63 17.12 21.33
CA VAL A 142 -1.87 18.00 22.48
C VAL A 142 -2.22 19.41 22.03
N LYS A 143 -1.50 19.94 21.03
CA LYS A 143 -1.78 21.25 20.45
C LYS A 143 -3.17 21.30 19.83
N ALA A 144 -3.57 20.30 19.05
CA ALA A 144 -4.89 20.24 18.45
C ALA A 144 -5.99 20.23 19.52
N MET A 145 -5.89 19.36 20.53
CA MET A 145 -6.86 19.26 21.62
C MET A 145 -7.01 20.58 22.39
N GLN A 146 -5.91 21.27 22.70
CA GLN A 146 -5.95 22.55 23.41
C GLN A 146 -6.71 23.62 22.64
N PHE A 147 -6.48 23.73 21.32
CA PHE A 147 -7.16 24.70 20.48
C PHE A 147 -8.64 24.37 20.29
N ILE A 148 -8.97 23.10 20.04
CA ILE A 148 -10.33 22.65 19.81
C ILE A 148 -11.18 22.81 21.07
N ASN A 149 -10.73 22.28 22.21
CA ASN A 149 -11.49 22.36 23.47
C ASN A 149 -11.67 23.80 23.93
N GLY A 150 -10.71 24.68 23.65
CA GLY A 150 -10.79 26.09 24.00
C GLY A 150 -11.61 26.95 23.04
N ALA A 151 -11.86 26.50 21.80
CA ALA A 151 -12.47 27.36 20.77
C ALA A 151 -13.93 27.74 21.08
N ARG A 152 -14.75 26.78 21.52
CA ARG A 152 -16.17 27.04 21.89
C ARG A 152 -16.27 27.97 23.09
N MET A 153 -15.56 27.67 24.17
CA MET A 153 -15.51 28.50 25.38
C MET A 153 -15.05 29.94 25.08
N LYS A 154 -14.00 30.11 24.27
CA LYS A 154 -13.49 31.46 23.91
C LYS A 154 -14.50 32.24 23.07
N TYR A 155 -15.23 31.57 22.18
CA TYR A 155 -16.28 32.20 21.39
C TYR A 155 -17.46 32.64 22.26
N GLU A 156 -17.87 31.83 23.23
CA GLU A 156 -18.94 32.20 24.19
C GLU A 156 -18.53 33.39 25.07
N GLN A 157 -17.27 33.44 25.52
CA GLN A 157 -16.75 34.54 26.34
C GLN A 157 -16.66 35.87 25.58
N ASP A 158 -16.20 35.82 24.32
CA ASP A 158 -16.09 37.01 23.47
C ASP A 158 -16.39 36.66 22.01
N PRO A 159 -17.68 36.73 21.60
CA PRO A 159 -18.12 36.39 20.24
C PRO A 159 -17.84 37.50 19.23
N THR A 160 -17.25 38.62 19.66
CA THR A 160 -16.92 39.76 18.79
C THR A 160 -15.49 39.70 18.27
N LYS A 161 -14.60 39.02 18.99
CA LYS A 161 -13.19 38.87 18.64
C LYS A 161 -13.00 37.97 17.42
N LEU A 162 -12.35 38.50 16.38
CA LEU A 162 -12.12 37.83 15.09
C LEU A 162 -11.48 36.44 15.23
N SER A 163 -10.46 36.29 16.08
CA SER A 163 -9.79 34.99 16.28
C SER A 163 -10.73 33.93 16.84
N ASN A 164 -11.67 34.32 17.70
CA ASN A 164 -12.63 33.40 18.30
C ASN A 164 -13.69 33.01 17.27
N ILE A 165 -14.19 33.99 16.51
CA ILE A 165 -15.12 33.78 15.40
C ILE A 165 -14.54 32.78 14.39
N VAL A 166 -13.31 33.00 13.92
CA VAL A 166 -12.67 32.15 12.91
C VAL A 166 -12.40 30.74 13.43
N ASN A 167 -11.85 30.61 14.64
CA ASN A 167 -11.58 29.29 15.23
C ASN A 167 -12.87 28.50 15.46
N TYR A 168 -13.93 29.16 15.95
CA TYR A 168 -15.21 28.52 16.15
C TYR A 168 -15.89 28.14 14.82
N ALA A 169 -15.80 28.98 13.79
CA ALA A 169 -16.29 28.66 12.44
C ALA A 169 -15.62 27.40 11.88
N ILE A 170 -14.29 27.31 11.99
CA ILE A 170 -13.54 26.14 11.51
C ILE A 170 -13.87 24.89 12.34
N LEU A 171 -14.06 25.03 13.65
CA LEU A 171 -14.50 23.92 14.50
C LEU A 171 -15.89 23.41 14.07
N SER A 172 -16.88 24.29 13.93
CA SER A 172 -18.23 23.89 13.52
C SER A 172 -18.27 23.30 12.11
N HIS A 173 -17.43 23.81 11.20
CA HIS A 173 -17.30 23.30 9.85
C HIS A 173 -16.61 21.93 9.79
N CYS A 174 -15.44 21.78 10.40
CA CYS A 174 -14.59 20.60 10.18
C CYS A 174 -14.85 19.46 11.16
N LEU A 175 -15.23 19.77 12.40
CA LEU A 175 -15.41 18.77 13.48
C LEU A 175 -16.89 18.51 13.77
N ASP A 176 -17.68 19.56 13.97
CA ASP A 176 -19.12 19.38 14.21
C ASP A 176 -19.87 19.03 12.90
N LEU A 177 -19.28 19.36 11.74
CA LEU A 177 -19.88 19.22 10.40
C LEU A 177 -21.25 19.91 10.28
N ASP A 178 -21.48 20.95 11.08
CA ASP A 178 -22.69 21.77 11.04
C ASP A 178 -22.49 22.93 10.05
N PHE A 179 -22.84 22.68 8.80
CA PHE A 179 -22.67 23.67 7.74
C PHE A 179 -23.59 24.88 7.89
N ASP A 180 -24.76 24.73 8.52
CA ASP A 180 -25.71 25.84 8.68
C ASP A 180 -25.25 26.81 9.78
N ALA A 181 -24.79 26.28 10.91
CA ALA A 181 -24.17 27.10 11.96
C ALA A 181 -22.89 27.79 11.44
N ALA A 182 -22.00 27.04 10.78
CA ALA A 182 -20.73 27.56 10.27
C ALA A 182 -20.91 28.70 9.25
N ARG A 183 -21.97 28.66 8.42
CA ARG A 183 -22.27 29.69 7.42
C ARG A 183 -22.33 31.09 8.02
N SER A 184 -23.20 31.26 9.01
CA SER A 184 -23.46 32.55 9.64
C SER A 184 -22.19 33.15 10.28
N ILE A 185 -21.34 32.29 10.82
CA ILE A 185 -20.10 32.67 11.50
C ILE A 185 -19.04 33.07 10.46
N TYR A 186 -18.92 32.33 9.35
CA TYR A 186 -18.00 32.68 8.27
C TYR A 186 -18.38 34.00 7.57
N GLU A 187 -19.66 34.20 7.27
CA GLU A 187 -20.14 35.47 6.70
C GLU A 187 -19.79 36.66 7.60
N ARG A 188 -19.93 36.48 8.92
CA ARG A 188 -19.51 37.48 9.91
C ARG A 188 -18.01 37.72 9.88
N ALA A 189 -17.21 36.66 9.82
CA ALA A 189 -15.75 36.74 9.79
C ALA A 189 -15.26 37.53 8.56
N VAL A 190 -15.81 37.25 7.38
CA VAL A 190 -15.48 37.94 6.12
C VAL A 190 -15.89 39.42 6.17
N LYS A 191 -17.06 39.74 6.74
CA LYS A 191 -17.51 41.14 6.91
C LYS A 191 -16.60 41.95 7.83
N LEU A 192 -16.09 41.34 8.91
CA LEU A 192 -15.22 42.00 9.87
C LEU A 192 -13.80 42.23 9.34
N SER A 193 -13.28 41.28 8.55
CA SER A 193 -11.95 41.37 7.99
C SER A 193 -11.96 40.88 6.54
N PRO A 194 -12.40 41.73 5.60
CA PRO A 194 -12.34 41.40 4.19
C PRO A 194 -10.88 41.17 3.77
N ASN A 195 -10.65 40.25 2.85
CA ASN A 195 -9.33 39.90 2.30
C ASN A 195 -8.34 39.26 3.28
N HIS A 196 -8.75 38.86 4.48
CA HIS A 196 -7.87 38.12 5.38
C HIS A 196 -7.56 36.72 4.80
N PRO A 197 -6.29 36.36 4.52
CA PRO A 197 -5.95 35.15 3.77
C PRO A 197 -6.49 33.85 4.38
N LEU A 198 -6.38 33.70 5.71
CA LEU A 198 -6.93 32.53 6.41
C LEU A 198 -8.44 32.41 6.20
N ILE A 199 -9.19 33.49 6.47
CA ILE A 199 -10.66 33.53 6.40
C ILE A 199 -11.12 33.22 4.99
N SER A 200 -10.53 33.88 3.98
CA SER A 200 -10.85 33.65 2.58
C SER A 200 -10.65 32.19 2.17
N ARG A 201 -9.55 31.55 2.59
CA ARG A 201 -9.29 30.13 2.28
C ARG A 201 -10.26 29.19 2.97
N VAL A 202 -10.47 29.32 4.28
CA VAL A 202 -11.34 28.40 5.02
C VAL A 202 -12.81 28.59 4.63
N TYR A 203 -13.22 29.83 4.31
CA TYR A 203 -14.56 30.11 3.82
C TYR A 203 -14.76 29.58 2.40
N ALA A 204 -13.77 29.73 1.51
CA ALA A 204 -13.84 29.13 0.18
C ALA A 204 -13.97 27.59 0.25
N ILE A 205 -13.18 26.93 1.11
CA ILE A 205 -13.31 25.48 1.33
C ILE A 205 -14.72 25.13 1.84
N PHE A 206 -15.25 25.90 2.79
CA PHE A 206 -16.63 25.72 3.28
C PHE A 206 -17.69 25.87 2.18
N LEU A 207 -17.57 26.87 1.32
CA LEU A 207 -18.50 27.09 0.21
C LEU A 207 -18.49 25.91 -0.77
N LEU A 208 -17.31 25.36 -1.07
CA LEU A 208 -17.16 24.17 -1.90
C LEU A 208 -17.70 22.92 -1.21
N ALA A 209 -17.44 22.73 0.08
CA ALA A 209 -17.89 21.57 0.84
C ALA A 209 -19.42 21.54 0.98
N SER A 210 -20.03 22.67 1.37
CA SER A 210 -21.47 22.77 1.59
C SER A 210 -22.30 22.86 0.31
N ARG A 211 -21.67 23.16 -0.84
CA ARG A 211 -22.28 23.26 -2.19
C ARG A 211 -23.63 23.98 -2.21
N GLN A 212 -23.76 25.10 -1.52
CA GLN A 212 -25.02 25.84 -1.52
C GLN A 212 -25.40 26.34 -2.92
N ALA A 213 -26.71 26.40 -3.18
CA ALA A 213 -27.23 26.96 -4.42
C ALA A 213 -27.14 28.50 -4.38
N PRO A 214 -26.80 29.16 -5.50
CA PRO A 214 -26.49 28.59 -6.82
C PRO A 214 -25.04 28.09 -6.91
N HIS A 215 -24.84 26.84 -7.37
CA HIS A 215 -23.53 26.18 -7.35
C HIS A 215 -22.46 26.88 -8.20
N THR A 216 -22.83 27.39 -9.38
CA THR A 216 -21.87 28.06 -10.28
C THR A 216 -21.34 29.35 -9.66
N THR A 217 -22.21 30.12 -9.03
CA THR A 217 -21.81 31.37 -8.36
C THR A 217 -21.00 31.06 -7.10
N THR A 218 -21.39 30.06 -6.29
CA THR A 218 -20.61 29.71 -5.09
C THR A 218 -19.22 29.19 -5.46
N PHE A 219 -19.09 28.42 -6.55
CA PHE A 219 -17.79 28.01 -7.08
C PHE A 219 -16.94 29.21 -7.52
N GLN A 220 -17.49 30.13 -8.32
CA GLN A 220 -16.78 31.34 -8.75
C GLN A 220 -16.33 32.21 -7.57
N THR A 221 -17.20 32.40 -6.58
CA THR A 221 -16.85 33.14 -5.35
C THR A 221 -15.74 32.43 -4.57
N ALA A 222 -15.80 31.11 -4.43
CA ALA A 222 -14.75 30.34 -3.78
C ALA A 222 -13.40 30.50 -4.52
N CYS A 223 -13.41 30.44 -5.85
CA CYS A 223 -12.20 30.67 -6.67
C CYS A 223 -11.62 32.08 -6.48
N GLN A 224 -12.47 33.12 -6.44
CA GLN A 224 -12.04 34.49 -6.18
C GLN A 224 -11.40 34.62 -4.79
N LEU A 225 -12.05 34.12 -3.74
CA LEU A 225 -11.52 34.14 -2.39
C LEU A 225 -10.17 33.42 -2.27
N LEU A 226 -10.02 32.29 -2.95
CA LEU A 226 -8.75 31.55 -3.00
C LEU A 226 -7.66 32.35 -3.72
N HIS A 227 -7.99 32.98 -4.84
CA HIS A 227 -7.07 33.84 -5.58
C HIS A 227 -6.61 35.03 -4.75
N ASP A 228 -7.54 35.76 -4.12
CA ASP A 228 -7.22 36.91 -3.28
C ASP A 228 -6.33 36.50 -2.08
N ALA A 229 -6.60 35.33 -1.51
CA ALA A 229 -5.77 34.78 -0.44
C ALA A 229 -4.37 34.35 -0.91
N ASP A 230 -4.23 33.86 -2.14
CA ASP A 230 -2.93 33.54 -2.75
C ASP A 230 -2.11 34.79 -3.01
N VAL A 231 -2.75 35.88 -3.44
CA VAL A 231 -2.11 37.19 -3.61
C VAL A 231 -1.62 37.74 -2.26
N ALA A 232 -2.41 37.59 -1.19
CA ALA A 232 -2.08 38.14 0.12
C ALA A 232 -1.15 37.26 0.98
N ASP A 233 -1.22 35.93 0.90
CA ASP A 233 -0.34 34.97 1.61
C ASP A 233 0.06 33.82 0.68
N ARG A 234 0.99 34.09 -0.24
CA ARG A 234 1.54 33.12 -1.20
C ARG A 234 2.20 31.92 -0.52
N ASN A 235 2.81 32.13 0.65
CA ASN A 235 3.52 31.08 1.40
C ASN A 235 2.58 30.21 2.26
N GLN A 236 1.28 30.51 2.25
CA GLN A 236 0.23 29.77 2.95
C GLN A 236 0.52 29.60 4.44
N THR A 237 1.19 30.59 5.03
CA THR A 237 1.66 30.53 6.42
C THR A 237 0.51 30.51 7.41
N MET A 238 -0.54 31.29 7.14
CA MET A 238 -1.67 31.48 8.05
C MET A 238 -2.56 30.24 8.15
N ILE A 239 -2.75 29.51 7.04
CA ILE A 239 -3.60 28.32 7.01
C ILE A 239 -2.92 27.06 7.55
N LYS A 240 -1.58 26.98 7.55
CA LYS A 240 -0.85 25.78 8.03
C LYS A 240 -1.28 25.35 9.43
N SER A 241 -1.40 26.28 10.37
CA SER A 241 -1.84 25.93 11.73
C SER A 241 -3.28 25.41 11.76
N ALA A 242 -4.20 26.04 11.00
CA ALA A 242 -5.59 25.62 10.94
C ALA A 242 -5.77 24.26 10.25
N ALA A 243 -5.00 24.01 9.17
CA ALA A 243 -4.95 22.74 8.47
C ALA A 243 -4.55 21.59 9.40
N GLU A 244 -3.50 21.79 10.19
CA GLU A 244 -3.00 20.79 11.13
C GLU A 244 -3.94 20.58 12.33
N ILE A 245 -4.48 21.66 12.89
CA ILE A 245 -5.28 21.62 14.12
C ILE A 245 -6.70 21.13 13.86
N TYR A 246 -7.35 21.53 12.76
CA TYR A 246 -8.76 21.25 12.54
C TYR A 246 -8.99 20.21 11.44
N PHE A 247 -8.47 20.45 10.23
CA PHE A 247 -8.75 19.57 9.09
C PHE A 247 -8.12 18.18 9.27
N ARG A 248 -6.83 18.14 9.60
CA ARG A 248 -6.12 16.88 9.82
C ARG A 248 -6.61 16.16 11.08
N TRP A 249 -6.91 16.91 12.14
CA TRP A 249 -7.48 16.33 13.36
C TRP A 249 -8.86 15.74 13.13
N ALA A 250 -9.73 16.37 12.33
CA ALA A 250 -11.05 15.83 12.00
C ALA A 250 -10.94 14.44 11.34
N VAL A 251 -10.00 14.26 10.42
CA VAL A 251 -9.72 12.96 9.80
C VAL A 251 -9.19 11.94 10.81
N LEU A 252 -8.38 12.35 11.78
CA LEU A 252 -7.87 11.45 12.82
C LEU A 252 -8.98 11.01 13.81
N VAL A 253 -9.85 11.93 14.21
CA VAL A 253 -10.95 11.63 15.13
C VAL A 253 -11.99 10.76 14.47
N ASP A 254 -12.37 11.08 13.23
CA ASP A 254 -13.40 10.36 12.49
C ASP A 254 -13.00 10.15 11.03
N ALA A 255 -12.14 9.13 10.83
CA ALA A 255 -11.69 8.70 9.51
C ALA A 255 -12.77 7.97 8.70
N ARG A 256 -13.91 7.62 9.32
CA ARG A 256 -15.01 6.87 8.67
C ARG A 256 -16.09 7.79 8.12
N ASN A 257 -16.02 9.08 8.40
CA ASN A 257 -16.98 10.03 7.89
C ASN A 257 -16.55 10.57 6.51
N PRO A 258 -17.39 10.45 5.48
CA PRO A 258 -17.05 10.93 4.14
C PRO A 258 -16.86 12.46 4.08
N LEU A 259 -17.52 13.24 4.96
CA LEU A 259 -17.43 14.71 4.96
C LEU A 259 -16.13 15.23 5.57
N THR A 260 -15.55 14.54 6.55
CA THR A 260 -14.23 14.90 7.09
C THR A 260 -13.15 14.74 6.02
N LEU A 261 -13.22 13.63 5.26
CA LEU A 261 -12.35 13.37 4.11
C LEU A 261 -12.60 14.36 2.96
N LEU A 262 -13.85 14.76 2.70
CA LEU A 262 -14.18 15.80 1.72
C LEU A 262 -13.50 17.13 2.06
N ASN A 263 -13.63 17.61 3.29
CA ASN A 263 -13.01 18.86 3.73
C ASN A 263 -11.49 18.80 3.60
N TYR A 264 -10.89 17.66 3.92
CA TYR A 264 -9.44 17.46 3.76
C TYR A 264 -9.04 17.36 2.27
N ALA A 265 -9.84 16.72 1.42
CA ALA A 265 -9.62 16.66 -0.02
C ALA A 265 -9.64 18.07 -0.64
N LEU A 266 -10.62 18.90 -0.26
CA LEU A 266 -10.73 20.28 -0.72
C LEU A 266 -9.55 21.15 -0.27
N LEU A 267 -9.01 20.93 0.93
CA LEU A 267 -7.78 21.59 1.38
C LEU A 267 -6.60 21.25 0.45
N HIS A 268 -6.40 19.96 0.13
CA HIS A 268 -5.32 19.52 -0.76
C HIS A 268 -5.52 19.96 -2.21
N GLN A 269 -6.75 19.99 -2.69
CA GLN A 269 -7.14 20.48 -4.01
C GLN A 269 -6.90 21.98 -4.15
N CYS A 270 -7.44 22.77 -3.23
CA CYS A 270 -7.54 24.22 -3.42
C CYS A 270 -6.31 24.96 -2.91
N VAL A 271 -5.72 24.52 -1.79
CA VAL A 271 -4.63 25.22 -1.11
C VAL A 271 -3.29 24.60 -1.49
N TYR A 272 -3.09 23.32 -1.21
CA TYR A 272 -1.79 22.68 -1.47
C TYR A 272 -1.54 22.35 -2.94
N LYS A 273 -2.58 22.39 -3.78
CA LYS A 273 -2.53 21.99 -5.20
C LYS A 273 -1.95 20.58 -5.40
N ASN A 274 -2.10 19.71 -4.41
CA ASN A 274 -1.68 18.31 -4.47
C ASN A 274 -2.85 17.46 -4.93
N TYR A 275 -3.08 17.47 -6.24
CA TYR A 275 -4.28 16.88 -6.81
C TYR A 275 -4.33 15.35 -6.72
N ASP A 276 -3.18 14.68 -6.74
CA ASP A 276 -3.12 13.22 -6.59
C ASP A 276 -3.53 12.79 -5.17
N HIS A 277 -3.13 13.57 -4.17
CA HIS A 277 -3.54 13.31 -2.79
C HIS A 277 -5.02 13.68 -2.57
N ALA A 278 -5.50 14.79 -3.15
CA ALA A 278 -6.92 15.13 -3.12
C ALA A 278 -7.80 14.03 -3.73
N GLU A 279 -7.40 13.47 -4.87
CA GLU A 279 -8.13 12.36 -5.49
C GLU A 279 -8.17 11.11 -4.61
N LYS A 280 -7.07 10.76 -3.95
CA LYS A 280 -7.06 9.65 -2.98
C LYS A 280 -8.07 9.85 -1.87
N LEU A 281 -8.17 11.07 -1.33
CA LEU A 281 -9.12 11.42 -0.28
C LEU A 281 -10.56 11.37 -0.77
N TYR A 282 -10.86 11.89 -1.96
CA TYR A 282 -12.18 11.77 -2.57
C TYR A 282 -12.58 10.32 -2.77
N ARG A 283 -11.68 9.48 -3.28
CA ARG A 283 -11.94 8.04 -3.47
C ARG A 283 -12.14 7.31 -2.16
N ALA A 284 -11.36 7.65 -1.12
CA ALA A 284 -11.55 7.11 0.21
C ALA A 284 -12.93 7.50 0.79
N ALA A 285 -13.37 8.75 0.60
CA ALA A 285 -14.69 9.21 0.99
C ALA A 285 -15.80 8.46 0.25
N LEU A 286 -15.68 8.30 -1.07
CA LEU A 286 -16.65 7.56 -1.89
C LEU A 286 -16.68 6.06 -1.58
N ALA A 287 -15.55 5.47 -1.15
CA ALA A 287 -15.51 4.08 -0.72
C ALA A 287 -16.28 3.84 0.59
N LEU A 288 -16.39 4.88 1.44
CA LEU A 288 -17.17 4.84 2.68
C LEU A 288 -18.66 5.08 2.42
N ASP A 289 -18.98 6.07 1.58
CA ASP A 289 -20.35 6.39 1.18
C ASP A 289 -20.40 6.84 -0.30
N GLN A 290 -20.90 5.95 -1.15
CA GLN A 290 -21.03 6.18 -2.59
C GLN A 290 -22.21 7.10 -2.95
N THR A 291 -23.16 7.28 -2.02
CA THR A 291 -24.41 8.01 -2.25
C THR A 291 -24.35 9.46 -1.79
N ASN A 292 -23.31 9.84 -1.05
CA ASN A 292 -23.14 11.18 -0.54
C ASN A 292 -23.02 12.21 -1.67
N THR A 293 -24.09 13.01 -1.86
CA THR A 293 -24.19 13.98 -2.95
C THR A 293 -23.08 15.01 -2.91
N LEU A 294 -22.71 15.51 -1.72
CA LEU A 294 -21.66 16.52 -1.56
C LEU A 294 -20.30 16.01 -2.03
N VAL A 295 -19.97 14.75 -1.71
CA VAL A 295 -18.70 14.14 -2.12
C VAL A 295 -18.70 13.83 -3.62
N VAL A 296 -19.76 13.20 -4.12
CA VAL A 296 -19.89 12.82 -5.53
C VAL A 296 -19.79 14.04 -6.43
N GLU A 297 -20.53 15.10 -6.11
CA GLU A 297 -20.54 16.31 -6.93
C GLU A 297 -19.23 17.10 -6.85
N ASN A 298 -18.61 17.20 -5.67
CA ASN A 298 -17.30 17.83 -5.54
C ASN A 298 -16.21 17.05 -6.30
N TYR A 299 -16.22 15.72 -6.22
CA TYR A 299 -15.27 14.90 -6.96
C TYR A 299 -15.48 14.99 -8.47
N ARG A 300 -16.74 15.04 -8.93
CA ARG A 300 -17.06 15.24 -10.35
C ARG A 300 -16.56 16.60 -10.84
N LEU A 301 -16.89 17.68 -10.14
CA LEU A 301 -16.43 19.03 -10.46
C LEU A 301 -14.90 19.09 -10.48
N PHE A 302 -14.24 18.55 -9.45
CA PHE A 302 -12.79 18.46 -9.40
C PHE A 302 -12.21 17.71 -10.60
N SER A 303 -12.81 16.58 -10.98
CA SER A 303 -12.35 15.77 -12.13
C SER A 303 -12.51 16.51 -13.45
N ASP A 304 -13.60 17.25 -13.64
CA ASP A 304 -13.87 18.01 -14.86
C ASP A 304 -12.92 19.22 -14.99
N GLU A 305 -12.66 19.92 -13.89
CA GLU A 305 -11.78 21.09 -13.81
C GLU A 305 -10.28 20.78 -13.90
N ARG A 306 -9.89 19.49 -13.89
CA ARG A 306 -8.49 19.04 -14.06
C ARG A 306 -8.02 19.05 -15.52
N TYR A 307 -8.95 19.11 -16.46
CA TYR A 307 -8.67 19.12 -17.90
C TYR A 307 -8.25 20.53 -18.38
N PRO A 308 -7.56 20.65 -19.53
CA PRO A 308 -7.00 21.92 -19.99
C PRO A 308 -8.03 23.06 -20.08
N GLY A 309 -7.74 24.22 -19.50
CA GLY A 309 -8.66 25.34 -19.39
C GLY A 309 -9.65 25.28 -18.21
N GLY A 310 -9.54 24.28 -17.33
CA GLY A 310 -10.22 24.25 -16.03
C GLY A 310 -9.40 24.93 -14.93
N VAL A 311 -10.02 25.21 -13.78
CA VAL A 311 -9.39 25.89 -12.63
C VAL A 311 -8.27 25.06 -12.00
N TYR A 312 -8.35 23.74 -12.11
CA TYR A 312 -7.37 22.80 -11.54
C TYR A 312 -6.54 22.13 -12.63
N GLU A 313 -6.31 22.82 -13.74
CA GLU A 313 -5.54 22.31 -14.87
C GLU A 313 -4.24 21.65 -14.41
N SER A 314 -4.04 20.42 -14.89
CA SER A 314 -2.86 19.62 -14.60
C SER A 314 -2.20 19.18 -15.90
N CYS A 315 -0.90 18.85 -15.85
CA CYS A 315 -0.15 18.49 -17.05
C CYS A 315 -0.79 17.34 -17.83
N GLY A 316 -1.44 16.40 -17.13
CA GLY A 316 -2.11 15.23 -17.70
C GLY A 316 -3.16 14.65 -16.75
N PRO A 317 -3.92 13.64 -17.19
CA PRO A 317 -4.94 13.02 -16.35
C PRO A 317 -4.29 12.26 -15.18
N PRO A 318 -5.03 12.04 -14.08
CA PRO A 318 -4.48 11.32 -12.94
C PRO A 318 -4.16 9.86 -13.27
N PHE A 319 -3.32 9.24 -12.44
CA PHE A 319 -2.90 7.84 -12.64
C PHE A 319 -4.08 6.85 -12.66
N SER A 320 -5.16 7.18 -11.97
CA SER A 320 -6.37 6.38 -11.99
C SER A 320 -7.04 6.28 -13.37
N VAL A 321 -6.95 7.34 -14.18
CA VAL A 321 -7.41 7.36 -15.57
C VAL A 321 -6.51 6.46 -16.40
N VAL A 322 -5.20 6.48 -16.15
CA VAL A 322 -4.24 5.58 -16.83
C VAL A 322 -4.62 4.11 -16.63
N GLN A 323 -5.05 3.72 -15.42
CA GLN A 323 -5.43 2.34 -15.13
C GLN A 323 -6.63 1.82 -15.91
N ARG A 324 -7.57 2.72 -16.30
CA ARG A 324 -8.75 2.37 -17.10
C ARG A 324 -8.59 2.65 -18.60
N SER A 325 -7.49 3.27 -19.00
CA SER A 325 -7.22 3.70 -20.37
C SER A 325 -6.52 2.60 -21.18
N ASN A 326 -6.66 2.68 -22.49
CA ASN A 326 -6.03 1.73 -23.43
C ASN A 326 -4.86 2.37 -24.15
N VAL A 327 -3.87 1.56 -24.56
CA VAL A 327 -2.75 2.01 -25.40
C VAL A 327 -3.26 2.16 -26.83
N VAL A 328 -3.09 3.34 -27.43
CA VAL A 328 -3.43 3.61 -28.84
C VAL A 328 -2.23 3.31 -29.72
N GLU A 329 -1.08 3.86 -29.34
CA GLU A 329 0.12 3.85 -30.17
C GLU A 329 1.36 3.84 -29.28
N GLU A 330 2.32 2.99 -29.63
CA GLU A 330 3.63 2.91 -29.01
C GLU A 330 4.68 2.83 -30.13
N ARG A 331 5.64 3.75 -30.12
CA ARG A 331 6.75 3.79 -31.07
C ARG A 331 8.08 3.67 -30.34
N LEU A 332 9.05 3.00 -30.97
CA LEU A 332 10.41 2.89 -30.44
C LEU A 332 11.10 4.27 -30.36
N ASP A 333 10.73 5.21 -31.22
CA ASP A 333 11.21 6.59 -31.20
C ASP A 333 10.79 7.35 -29.93
N TRP A 334 9.65 6.99 -29.34
CA TRP A 334 9.11 7.66 -28.15
C TRP A 334 9.71 7.14 -26.84
N ALA A 335 10.59 6.13 -26.93
CA ALA A 335 11.35 5.53 -25.86
C ALA A 335 10.50 5.05 -24.67
N GLU A 336 10.20 5.93 -23.73
CA GLU A 336 9.48 5.66 -22.48
C GLU A 336 8.00 6.07 -22.55
N TRP A 337 7.64 6.85 -23.56
CA TRP A 337 6.33 7.44 -23.74
C TRP A 337 5.46 6.61 -24.69
N ARG A 338 4.17 6.54 -24.39
CA ARG A 338 3.15 5.95 -25.25
C ARG A 338 1.89 6.81 -25.27
N LYS A 339 1.13 6.73 -26.35
CA LYS A 339 -0.19 7.38 -26.45
C LYS A 339 -1.25 6.45 -25.88
N MET A 340 -2.08 7.01 -25.02
CA MET A 340 -3.19 6.35 -24.34
C MET A 340 -4.49 7.05 -24.72
N ILE A 341 -5.60 6.32 -24.67
CA ILE A 341 -6.95 6.86 -24.81
C ILE A 341 -7.82 6.46 -23.61
N ASP A 342 -8.51 7.44 -23.03
CA ASP A 342 -9.55 7.22 -22.03
C ASP A 342 -10.93 7.18 -22.70
N PRO A 343 -11.58 6.00 -22.80
CA PRO A 343 -12.92 5.90 -23.38
C PRO A 343 -14.00 6.55 -22.52
N LEU A 344 -13.72 6.80 -21.24
CA LEU A 344 -14.65 7.40 -20.27
C LEU A 344 -14.25 8.84 -19.94
N CYS A 345 -13.57 9.52 -20.86
CA CYS A 345 -13.16 10.90 -20.67
C CYS A 345 -14.40 11.80 -20.53
N PRO A 346 -14.51 12.61 -19.47
CA PRO A 346 -15.63 13.51 -19.27
C PRO A 346 -15.67 14.65 -20.30
N ARG A 347 -14.51 15.03 -20.87
CA ARG A 347 -14.39 16.16 -21.80
C ARG A 347 -13.92 15.71 -23.18
N LYS A 348 -14.79 15.86 -24.18
CA LYS A 348 -14.49 15.52 -25.57
C LYS A 348 -13.28 16.29 -26.10
N GLY A 349 -12.44 15.62 -26.88
CA GLY A 349 -11.22 16.21 -27.45
C GLY A 349 -9.97 16.09 -26.58
N PHE A 350 -10.12 15.68 -25.31
CA PHE A 350 -9.01 15.36 -24.41
C PHE A 350 -8.97 13.87 -24.05
N GLU A 351 -9.57 13.01 -24.87
CA GLU A 351 -9.56 11.56 -24.63
C GLU A 351 -8.16 10.97 -24.78
N VAL A 352 -7.31 11.57 -25.63
CA VAL A 352 -5.96 11.10 -25.91
C VAL A 352 -4.94 11.85 -25.06
N PHE A 353 -4.02 11.10 -24.45
CA PHE A 353 -2.94 11.65 -23.63
C PHE A 353 -1.67 10.80 -23.72
N TRP A 354 -0.56 11.36 -23.27
CA TRP A 354 0.75 10.73 -23.21
C TRP A 354 1.04 10.19 -21.82
N PHE A 355 1.60 8.99 -21.74
CA PHE A 355 1.99 8.35 -20.48
C PHE A 355 3.42 7.85 -20.55
N ASN A 356 4.23 8.18 -19.54
CA ASN A 356 5.56 7.63 -19.36
C ASN A 356 5.50 6.38 -18.47
N ARG A 357 5.94 5.24 -19.01
CA ARG A 357 5.86 3.93 -18.34
C ARG A 357 6.75 3.80 -17.10
N PHE A 358 7.85 4.54 -17.04
CA PHE A 358 8.82 4.48 -15.95
C PHE A 358 8.55 5.53 -14.88
N THR A 359 8.41 6.80 -15.27
CA THR A 359 8.19 7.90 -14.31
C THR A 359 6.74 8.01 -13.83
N LYS A 360 5.81 7.31 -14.50
CA LYS A 360 4.36 7.38 -14.27
C LYS A 360 3.75 8.77 -14.52
N MET A 361 4.48 9.65 -15.19
CA MET A 361 3.99 10.96 -15.57
C MET A 361 2.98 10.86 -16.71
N THR A 362 1.98 11.73 -16.68
CA THR A 362 0.95 11.88 -17.70
C THR A 362 0.99 13.28 -18.28
N ARG A 363 0.70 13.42 -19.58
CA ARG A 363 0.62 14.72 -20.27
C ARG A 363 -0.52 14.76 -21.29
N PHE A 364 -1.28 15.85 -21.35
CA PHE A 364 -2.24 16.10 -22.43
C PHE A 364 -1.55 16.57 -23.71
N THR A 365 -0.43 17.27 -23.57
CA THR A 365 0.40 17.76 -24.69
C THR A 365 1.52 16.79 -25.03
N GLU A 366 2.06 16.92 -26.25
CA GLU A 366 3.19 16.11 -26.67
C GLU A 366 4.41 16.30 -25.74
N PRO A 367 5.14 15.22 -25.42
CA PRO A 367 6.41 15.30 -24.72
C PRO A 367 7.41 16.16 -25.51
N ASP A 368 8.31 16.80 -24.78
CA ASP A 368 9.45 17.46 -25.40
C ASP A 368 10.42 16.38 -25.92
N TRP A 369 10.37 16.14 -27.24
CA TRP A 369 11.15 15.08 -27.87
C TRP A 369 12.65 15.35 -27.81
N GLU A 370 13.07 16.61 -27.89
CA GLU A 370 14.48 17.00 -27.80
C GLU A 370 15.04 16.63 -26.43
N PHE A 371 14.34 17.03 -25.36
CA PHE A 371 14.71 16.66 -23.99
C PHE A 371 14.71 15.14 -23.76
N VAL A 372 13.75 14.42 -24.33
CA VAL A 372 13.66 12.95 -24.24
C VAL A 372 14.86 12.30 -24.89
N TRP A 373 15.25 12.75 -26.09
CA TRP A 373 16.41 12.22 -26.81
C TRP A 373 17.72 12.54 -26.11
N GLU A 374 17.92 13.76 -25.62
CA GLU A 374 19.11 14.11 -24.83
C GLU A 374 19.22 13.24 -23.57
N SER A 375 18.10 13.07 -22.86
CA SER A 375 18.04 12.25 -21.65
C SER A 375 18.29 10.76 -21.95
N ARG A 376 17.93 10.31 -23.15
CA ARG A 376 18.20 8.95 -23.65
C ARG A 376 19.67 8.79 -24.05
N LEU A 377 20.26 9.78 -24.72
CA LEU A 377 21.68 9.79 -25.08
C LEU A 377 22.58 9.72 -23.85
N LYS A 378 22.35 10.59 -22.86
CA LYS A 378 23.15 10.67 -21.62
C LYS A 378 23.25 9.35 -20.84
N ARG A 379 22.23 8.49 -20.93
CA ARG A 379 22.19 7.19 -20.22
C ARG A 379 22.58 6.01 -21.11
N SER A 380 22.64 6.20 -22.42
CA SER A 380 22.89 5.14 -23.38
C SER A 380 24.38 4.84 -23.50
N LYS A 381 24.70 3.59 -23.85
CA LYS A 381 26.07 3.17 -24.15
C LYS A 381 26.27 3.19 -25.65
N TRP A 382 27.37 3.78 -26.09
CA TRP A 382 27.80 3.72 -27.48
C TRP A 382 28.21 2.28 -27.82
N ILE A 383 27.70 1.72 -28.92
CA ILE A 383 27.96 0.31 -29.31
C ILE A 383 29.08 0.24 -30.34
N ASP A 384 28.94 0.93 -31.48
CA ASP A 384 29.98 1.21 -32.49
C ASP A 384 29.37 2.06 -33.63
N GLY A 385 30.18 2.70 -34.47
CA GLY A 385 29.73 3.43 -35.66
C GLY A 385 29.69 2.52 -36.89
N LYS A 386 28.51 2.02 -37.30
CA LYS A 386 28.37 1.21 -38.52
C LYS A 386 28.71 1.96 -39.82
N THR A 387 28.73 3.30 -39.77
CA THR A 387 29.02 4.21 -40.90
C THR A 387 29.54 5.56 -40.40
N THR A 388 30.32 6.29 -41.20
CA THR A 388 30.83 7.64 -40.88
C THR A 388 29.72 8.68 -40.59
N ALA A 389 28.47 8.41 -40.97
CA ALA A 389 27.33 9.30 -40.84
C ALA A 389 26.40 9.00 -39.64
N GLN A 390 26.47 7.81 -39.03
CA GLN A 390 25.52 7.38 -38.00
C GLN A 390 26.23 6.65 -36.84
N SER A 391 25.95 7.11 -35.63
CA SER A 391 26.40 6.49 -34.38
C SER A 391 25.27 5.70 -33.73
N GLU A 392 25.51 4.42 -33.43
CA GLU A 392 24.54 3.55 -32.73
C GLU A 392 24.73 3.61 -31.20
N PHE A 393 23.61 3.74 -30.50
CA PHE A 393 23.55 3.79 -29.04
C PHE A 393 22.55 2.76 -28.52
N TYR A 394 22.91 2.06 -27.44
CA TYR A 394 22.02 1.14 -26.72
C TYR A 394 21.48 1.77 -25.46
N ASP A 395 20.15 1.76 -25.29
CA ASP A 395 19.51 2.15 -24.04
C ASP A 395 19.08 0.90 -23.25
N GLU A 396 19.79 0.60 -22.16
CA GLU A 396 19.49 -0.54 -21.28
C GLU A 396 18.09 -0.45 -20.65
N ARG A 397 17.57 0.76 -20.41
CA ARG A 397 16.26 0.96 -19.78
C ARG A 397 15.12 0.53 -20.70
N THR A 398 15.21 0.91 -21.96
CA THR A 398 14.20 0.57 -22.98
C THR A 398 14.53 -0.73 -23.72
N LYS A 399 15.72 -1.29 -23.48
CA LYS A 399 16.28 -2.47 -24.17
C LYS A 399 16.23 -2.33 -25.69
N SER A 400 16.58 -1.14 -26.19
CA SER A 400 16.49 -0.83 -27.61
C SER A 400 17.66 0.05 -28.07
N SER A 401 18.13 -0.20 -29.30
CA SER A 401 19.09 0.66 -29.98
C SER A 401 18.41 1.87 -30.60
N PHE A 402 19.17 2.95 -30.77
CA PHE A 402 18.79 4.10 -31.58
C PHE A 402 20.03 4.71 -32.24
N PHE A 403 19.79 5.53 -33.26
CA PHE A 403 20.83 6.07 -34.14
C PHE A 403 20.79 7.59 -34.08
N TYR A 404 21.97 8.20 -33.99
CA TYR A 404 22.17 9.64 -34.11
C TYR A 404 22.89 9.95 -35.43
N ASN A 405 22.29 10.80 -36.26
CA ASN A 405 22.90 11.26 -37.50
C ASN A 405 23.69 12.55 -37.27
N THR A 406 24.99 12.51 -37.53
CA THR A 406 25.91 13.64 -37.30
C THR A 406 25.70 14.80 -38.29
N TYR A 407 25.16 14.54 -39.48
CA TYR A 407 24.91 15.55 -40.50
C TYR A 407 23.57 16.27 -40.31
N THR A 408 22.50 15.54 -40.00
CA THR A 408 21.16 16.12 -39.80
C THR A 408 20.89 16.51 -38.36
N GLN A 409 21.75 16.09 -37.42
CA GLN A 409 21.58 16.27 -35.96
C GLN A 409 20.25 15.70 -35.44
N GLN A 410 19.74 14.64 -36.08
CA GLN A 410 18.47 14.00 -35.74
C GLN A 410 18.69 12.59 -35.19
N TYR A 411 17.79 12.19 -34.29
CA TYR A 411 17.71 10.85 -33.72
C TYR A 411 16.65 10.02 -34.44
N SER A 412 16.90 8.72 -34.57
CA SER A 412 15.97 7.75 -35.19
C SER A 412 16.09 6.39 -34.51
N SER A 413 14.99 5.63 -34.43
CA SER A 413 15.02 4.24 -33.93
C SER A 413 15.40 3.21 -35.00
N LEU A 414 15.41 3.60 -36.28
CA LEU A 414 15.77 2.74 -37.41
C LEU A 414 17.09 3.22 -38.03
N PRO A 415 17.94 2.30 -38.52
CA PRO A 415 19.09 2.68 -39.33
C PRO A 415 18.59 3.34 -40.63
N LEU A 416 19.27 4.40 -41.09
CA LEU A 416 18.92 5.09 -42.34
C LEU A 416 19.38 4.31 -43.58
#